data_AF-R9IH27-F1
#
_entry.id   AF-R9IH27-F1
#
_cell.length_a   1.000
_cell.length_b   1.000
_cell.length_c   1.000
_cell.angle_alpha   90.00
_cell.angle_beta   90.00
_cell.angle_gamma   90.00
#
_symmetry.space_group_name_H-M   'P 1'
#
loop_
_entity.id
_entity.type
_entity.pdbx_description
1 polymer ?
#
loop_
_entity_poly.entity_id
_entity_poly.type
_entity_poly.pdbx_seq_one_letter_code
_entity_poly.pdbx_strand_id
1 'polypeptide(L)'
;MSNFQELIKTFPKTREYVRDFFVYGFKTRNEFKEKSPRTYDNERRRLESWLGPFVQRDYVPGGFNISLAIDSSLLDSNPLFRVWKTKSFTDNDIVLHFLILDLLQNEQALTTEEITDRLLTDYEALFDIQTVRRKCNAYEKEGLLSKQKKGKSVLFSLDNTLSLWLKSKEAIIDALAFYQMAGCLGIIGNEILEQLESQNKSFRVKHSFFVHTLEDEILLTLLDGMNRKLTVNLTIKSSKNGLESTASCIPLQLFISSRSGRRFLCGYVERSKRFTCFRLDTIKHVDCLEPAPEYEDLKKKLERNRCLLWGVSFQGTERHHQDTLTMVLHIEEPGELYIVDRLKREGKEGAVTRIGKNTWQYQRDSFDCNEMLPWVRTFTGRILSLKCTAKSVENRFYQDLESMYQMYQIEGEANGTIF
;
A
#
# COMPACT_ATOMS: atom_id res chain seq x y z
N MET A 1 -20.90 12.54 -31.25
CA MET A 1 -20.18 11.97 -30.10
C MET A 1 -20.05 13.08 -29.07
N SER A 2 -20.78 13.01 -27.95
CA SER A 2 -20.69 14.04 -26.91
C SER A 2 -19.31 13.95 -26.25
N ASN A 3 -18.44 14.93 -26.52
CA ASN A 3 -17.16 15.04 -25.85
C ASN A 3 -17.38 15.10 -24.35
N PHE A 4 -16.76 14.16 -23.66
CA PHE A 4 -16.98 13.87 -22.27
C PHE A 4 -16.10 14.80 -21.42
N GLN A 5 -16.73 15.76 -20.72
CA GLN A 5 -16.08 16.89 -20.02
C GLN A 5 -16.07 16.76 -18.49
N GLU A 6 -16.02 15.56 -17.92
CA GLU A 6 -15.98 15.44 -16.46
C GLU A 6 -14.53 15.43 -15.96
N LEU A 7 -14.13 16.55 -15.36
CA LEU A 7 -12.84 16.77 -14.71
C LEU A 7 -12.62 15.80 -13.54
N ILE A 8 -11.63 14.92 -13.64
CA ILE A 8 -11.10 14.13 -12.52
C ILE A 8 -10.28 15.05 -11.61
N LYS A 9 -10.98 15.66 -10.64
CA LYS A 9 -10.34 16.49 -9.62
C LYS A 9 -9.62 15.67 -8.54
N THR A 10 -10.03 14.41 -8.31
CA THR A 10 -9.56 13.61 -7.14
C THR A 10 -9.28 12.14 -7.48
N PHE A 11 -8.06 11.68 -7.18
CA PHE A 11 -7.61 10.30 -7.34
C PHE A 11 -8.38 9.25 -6.52
N PRO A 12 -8.88 9.53 -5.30
CA PRO A 12 -9.64 8.57 -4.49
C PRO A 12 -10.78 7.88 -5.24
N LYS A 13 -11.56 8.63 -6.05
CA LYS A 13 -12.67 8.06 -6.83
C LYS A 13 -12.15 7.04 -7.84
N THR A 14 -11.13 7.41 -8.61
CA THR A 14 -10.49 6.55 -9.61
C THR A 14 -9.93 5.27 -8.98
N ARG A 15 -9.26 5.41 -7.82
CA ARG A 15 -8.74 4.29 -7.05
C ARG A 15 -9.81 3.26 -6.70
N GLU A 16 -10.99 3.70 -6.25
CA GLU A 16 -12.10 2.79 -5.91
C GLU A 16 -12.54 1.98 -7.12
N TYR A 17 -12.71 2.64 -8.27
CA TYR A 17 -13.10 1.96 -9.49
C TYR A 17 -12.05 0.96 -9.95
N VAL A 18 -10.76 1.30 -9.92
CA VAL A 18 -9.71 0.31 -10.25
C VAL A 18 -9.77 -0.91 -9.33
N ARG A 19 -9.95 -0.69 -8.02
CA ARG A 19 -10.06 -1.78 -7.05
C ARG A 19 -11.29 -2.66 -7.31
N ASP A 20 -12.45 -2.04 -7.51
CA ASP A 20 -13.72 -2.73 -7.71
C ASP A 20 -13.76 -3.50 -9.03
N PHE A 21 -13.23 -2.92 -10.11
CA PHE A 21 -13.25 -3.55 -11.42
C PHE A 21 -12.17 -4.61 -11.58
N PHE A 22 -10.98 -4.43 -11.01
CA PHE A 22 -9.83 -5.22 -11.44
C PHE A 22 -9.05 -5.91 -10.33
N VAL A 23 -9.14 -5.45 -9.08
CA VAL A 23 -8.39 -6.06 -7.95
C VAL A 23 -9.25 -7.07 -7.19
N TYR A 24 -10.52 -6.73 -6.95
CA TYR A 24 -11.51 -7.65 -6.38
C TYR A 24 -12.32 -8.38 -7.46
N GLY A 25 -11.96 -8.19 -8.72
CA GLY A 25 -12.80 -8.35 -9.90
C GLY A 25 -13.47 -9.71 -10.00
N PHE A 26 -14.79 -9.73 -9.85
CA PHE A 26 -15.77 -10.70 -10.36
C PHE A 26 -17.17 -10.08 -10.30
N LYS A 27 -17.28 -8.76 -10.55
CA LYS A 27 -18.58 -8.07 -10.52
C LYS A 27 -19.05 -7.77 -11.94
N THR A 28 -20.08 -8.48 -12.36
CA THR A 28 -20.91 -8.17 -13.52
C THR A 28 -21.53 -6.78 -13.37
N ARG A 29 -21.92 -6.14 -14.47
CA ARG A 29 -22.60 -4.83 -14.47
C ARG A 29 -23.78 -4.76 -13.50
N ASN A 30 -24.49 -5.87 -13.30
CA ASN A 30 -25.67 -5.98 -12.43
C ASN A 30 -25.33 -6.09 -10.94
N GLU A 31 -24.10 -6.47 -10.60
CA GLU A 31 -23.60 -6.55 -9.21
C GLU A 31 -23.12 -5.20 -8.70
N PHE A 32 -23.01 -4.19 -9.58
CA PHE A 32 -22.68 -2.83 -9.21
C PHE A 32 -23.92 -2.06 -8.73
N LYS A 33 -24.36 -2.32 -7.49
CA LYS A 33 -25.59 -1.73 -6.91
C LYS A 33 -25.39 -0.36 -6.26
N GLU A 34 -24.15 0.09 -6.03
CA GLU A 34 -23.87 1.33 -5.28
C GLU A 34 -24.06 2.61 -6.11
N LYS A 35 -24.01 2.56 -7.46
CA LYS A 35 -24.15 3.75 -8.33
C LYS A 35 -24.92 3.43 -9.62
N SER A 36 -25.29 4.47 -10.37
CA SER A 36 -26.04 4.32 -11.62
C SER A 36 -25.28 3.51 -12.68
N PRO A 37 -25.97 2.71 -13.52
CA PRO A 37 -25.34 2.00 -14.64
C PRO A 37 -24.58 2.90 -15.61
N ARG A 38 -25.00 4.17 -15.76
CA ARG A 38 -24.31 5.15 -16.61
C ARG A 38 -22.94 5.54 -16.04
N THR A 39 -22.85 5.68 -14.72
CA THR A 39 -21.58 5.95 -14.03
C THR A 39 -20.61 4.78 -14.20
N TYR A 40 -21.12 3.54 -14.06
CA TYR A 40 -20.33 2.33 -14.33
C TYR A 40 -19.75 2.35 -15.74
N ASP A 41 -20.59 2.57 -16.76
CA ASP A 41 -20.16 2.53 -18.16
C ASP A 41 -19.11 3.62 -18.48
N ASN A 42 -19.21 4.80 -17.85
CA ASN A 42 -18.25 5.88 -18.03
C ASN A 42 -16.88 5.57 -17.41
N GLU A 43 -16.86 5.13 -16.15
CA GLU A 43 -15.60 4.83 -15.45
C GLU A 43 -14.90 3.62 -16.07
N ARG A 44 -15.68 2.63 -16.51
CA ARG A 44 -15.15 1.53 -17.29
C ARG A 44 -14.48 1.99 -18.57
N ARG A 45 -15.13 2.83 -19.39
CA ARG A 45 -14.53 3.36 -20.63
C ARG A 45 -13.24 4.13 -20.35
N ARG A 46 -13.20 4.91 -19.27
CA ARG A 46 -11.97 5.61 -18.84
C ARG A 46 -10.85 4.63 -18.52
N LEU A 47 -11.15 3.60 -17.73
CA LEU A 47 -10.15 2.61 -17.33
C LEU A 47 -9.65 1.77 -18.51
N GLU A 48 -10.53 1.41 -19.45
CA GLU A 48 -10.14 0.78 -20.71
C GLU A 48 -9.28 1.71 -21.57
N SER A 49 -9.46 3.03 -21.52
CA SER A 49 -8.59 3.99 -22.20
C SER A 49 -7.18 4.02 -21.61
N TRP A 50 -7.03 3.93 -20.29
CA TRP A 50 -5.72 4.00 -19.63
C TRP A 50 -4.98 2.65 -19.60
N LEU A 51 -5.71 1.57 -19.37
CA LEU A 51 -5.17 0.23 -19.11
C LEU A 51 -5.54 -0.78 -20.20
N GLY A 52 -6.14 -0.35 -21.31
CA GLY A 52 -6.67 -1.21 -22.39
C GLY A 52 -5.81 -2.42 -22.76
N PRO A 53 -4.48 -2.28 -22.96
CA PRO A 53 -3.59 -3.41 -23.27
C PRO A 53 -3.58 -4.54 -22.22
N PHE A 54 -3.96 -4.23 -20.98
CA PHE A 54 -3.95 -5.15 -19.84
C PHE A 54 -5.36 -5.60 -19.44
N VAL A 55 -6.41 -5.11 -20.12
CA VAL A 55 -7.79 -5.45 -19.80
C VAL A 55 -8.17 -6.75 -20.49
N GLN A 56 -8.55 -7.76 -19.70
CA GLN A 56 -9.12 -9.02 -20.18
C GLN A 56 -10.64 -9.01 -19.98
N ARG A 57 -11.35 -9.65 -20.92
CA ARG A 57 -12.80 -9.82 -20.88
C ARG A 57 -13.14 -11.30 -20.93
N ASP A 58 -13.79 -11.78 -19.87
CA ASP A 58 -14.24 -13.16 -19.76
C ASP A 58 -15.77 -13.20 -19.88
N TYR A 59 -16.27 -13.88 -20.91
CA TYR A 59 -17.72 -13.94 -21.18
C TYR A 59 -18.41 -14.91 -20.21
N VAL A 60 -19.49 -14.45 -19.58
CA VAL A 60 -20.29 -15.24 -18.62
C VAL A 60 -21.78 -15.13 -18.96
N PRO A 61 -22.63 -16.11 -18.61
CA PRO A 61 -24.07 -15.99 -18.80
C PRO A 61 -24.61 -14.72 -18.12
N GLY A 62 -25.13 -13.77 -18.90
CA GLY A 62 -25.59 -12.47 -18.40
C GLY A 62 -24.63 -11.29 -18.63
N GLY A 63 -23.49 -11.49 -19.32
CA GLY A 63 -22.61 -10.41 -19.75
C GLY A 63 -21.16 -10.83 -19.95
N PHE A 64 -20.24 -10.02 -19.45
CA PHE A 64 -18.83 -10.35 -19.36
C PHE A 64 -18.25 -9.72 -18.12
N ASN A 65 -17.27 -10.41 -17.54
CA ASN A 65 -16.43 -9.91 -16.47
C ASN A 65 -15.21 -9.22 -17.08
N ILE A 66 -14.68 -8.25 -16.36
CA ILE A 66 -13.50 -7.50 -16.75
C ILE A 66 -12.48 -7.70 -15.65
N SER A 67 -11.24 -7.99 -16.03
CA SER A 67 -10.11 -8.18 -15.11
C SER A 67 -8.84 -7.55 -15.70
N LEU A 68 -7.83 -7.34 -14.85
CA LEU A 68 -6.50 -6.95 -15.32
C LEU A 68 -5.63 -8.20 -15.44
N ALA A 69 -5.18 -8.51 -16.65
CA ALA A 69 -4.18 -9.51 -16.93
C ALA A 69 -2.81 -8.80 -17.01
N ILE A 70 -2.16 -8.66 -15.85
CA ILE A 70 -0.82 -8.04 -15.78
C ILE A 70 0.21 -9.10 -15.39
N ASP A 71 1.08 -9.46 -16.31
CA ASP A 71 2.29 -10.20 -15.99
C ASP A 71 3.37 -9.24 -15.50
N SER A 72 3.42 -9.08 -14.18
CA SER A 72 4.37 -8.15 -13.54
C SER A 72 5.84 -8.44 -13.83
N SER A 73 6.18 -9.69 -14.19
CA SER A 73 7.57 -10.11 -14.41
C SER A 73 8.13 -9.67 -15.76
N LEU A 74 7.23 -9.39 -16.72
CA LEU A 74 7.58 -9.01 -18.09
C LEU A 74 7.57 -7.49 -18.32
N LEU A 75 7.04 -6.72 -17.36
CA LEU A 75 6.93 -5.26 -17.48
C LEU A 75 8.13 -4.55 -16.86
N ASP A 76 8.57 -3.50 -17.55
CA ASP A 76 9.61 -2.56 -17.15
C ASP A 76 9.05 -1.33 -16.40
N SER A 77 7.73 -1.21 -16.32
CA SER A 77 7.06 -0.18 -15.52
C SER A 77 5.71 -0.67 -15.00
N ASN A 78 5.22 -0.01 -13.94
CA ASN A 78 3.90 -0.28 -13.40
C ASN A 78 2.83 0.41 -14.26
N PRO A 79 1.93 -0.34 -14.93
CA PRO A 79 0.90 0.25 -15.77
C PRO A 79 -0.11 1.11 -14.97
N LEU A 80 -0.26 0.85 -13.66
CA LEU A 80 -1.15 1.63 -12.80
C LEU A 80 -0.62 3.04 -12.50
N PHE A 81 0.64 3.35 -12.82
CA PHE A 81 1.15 4.71 -12.79
C PHE A 81 0.33 5.64 -13.69
N ARG A 82 -0.16 5.15 -14.84
CA ARG A 82 -1.01 5.94 -15.73
C ARG A 82 -2.29 6.41 -15.05
N VAL A 83 -2.91 5.55 -14.25
CA VAL A 83 -4.12 5.89 -13.48
C VAL A 83 -3.80 6.98 -12.45
N TRP A 84 -2.61 6.94 -11.84
CA TRP A 84 -2.19 7.96 -10.89
C TRP A 84 -2.03 9.34 -11.54
N LYS A 85 -1.52 9.38 -12.78
CA LYS A 85 -1.27 10.60 -13.54
C LYS A 85 -2.52 11.26 -14.11
N THR A 86 -3.70 10.61 -14.05
CA THR A 86 -4.91 11.09 -14.75
C THR A 86 -5.67 12.23 -14.04
N LYS A 87 -4.96 13.20 -13.47
CA LYS A 87 -5.58 14.41 -12.91
C LYS A 87 -5.96 15.35 -14.05
N SER A 88 -7.20 15.85 -14.02
CA SER A 88 -7.63 16.88 -14.96
C SER A 88 -7.38 18.27 -14.41
N PHE A 89 -7.04 19.20 -15.29
CA PHE A 89 -6.86 20.61 -14.96
C PHE A 89 -7.89 21.46 -15.71
N THR A 90 -8.21 22.64 -15.17
CA THR A 90 -9.01 23.63 -15.91
C THR A 90 -8.14 24.32 -16.96
N ASP A 91 -8.75 24.90 -18.00
CA ASP A 91 -8.01 25.66 -19.01
C ASP A 91 -7.15 26.76 -18.38
N ASN A 92 -7.74 27.51 -17.43
CA ASN A 92 -7.02 28.53 -16.67
C ASN A 92 -5.85 27.96 -15.85
N ASP A 93 -6.00 26.76 -15.28
CA ASP A 93 -4.90 26.13 -14.54
C ASP A 93 -3.71 25.79 -15.42
N ILE A 94 -3.98 25.36 -16.65
CA ILE A 94 -2.97 25.01 -17.65
C ILE A 94 -2.30 26.27 -18.18
N VAL A 95 -3.10 27.27 -18.58
CA VAL A 95 -2.59 28.55 -19.08
C VAL A 95 -1.70 29.22 -18.03
N LEU A 96 -2.19 29.39 -16.80
CA LEU A 96 -1.39 29.99 -15.73
C LEU A 96 -0.14 29.17 -15.38
N HIS A 97 -0.16 27.84 -15.54
CA HIS A 97 1.03 27.03 -15.31
C HIS A 97 2.16 27.43 -16.25
N PHE A 98 1.89 27.44 -17.55
CA PHE A 98 2.92 27.75 -18.54
C PHE A 98 3.35 29.22 -18.48
N LEU A 99 2.40 30.16 -18.41
CA LEU A 99 2.72 31.59 -18.44
C LEU A 99 3.49 32.07 -17.20
N ILE A 100 3.11 31.61 -15.99
CA ILE A 100 3.83 32.00 -14.77
C ILE A 100 5.25 31.42 -14.76
N LEU A 101 5.40 30.15 -15.15
CA LEU A 101 6.73 29.52 -15.15
C LEU A 101 7.64 30.16 -16.20
N ASP A 102 7.11 30.54 -17.37
CA ASP A 102 7.85 31.25 -18.41
C ASP A 102 8.28 32.66 -17.96
N LEU A 103 7.37 33.43 -17.36
CA LEU A 103 7.66 34.76 -16.80
C LEU A 103 8.76 34.75 -15.74
N LEU A 104 8.82 33.69 -14.93
CA LEU A 104 9.79 33.53 -13.85
C LEU A 104 11.08 32.83 -14.31
N GLN A 105 11.23 32.51 -15.60
CA GLN A 105 12.52 32.08 -16.14
C GLN A 105 13.57 33.19 -16.01
N ASN A 106 14.85 32.81 -16.13
CA ASN A 106 16.00 33.72 -16.05
C ASN A 106 16.15 34.45 -14.70
N GLU A 107 15.86 33.75 -13.60
CA GLU A 107 16.12 34.20 -12.21
C GLU A 107 15.39 35.49 -11.81
N GLN A 108 14.29 35.82 -12.49
CA GLN A 108 13.48 36.98 -12.12
C GLN A 108 12.66 36.68 -10.86
N ALA A 109 12.82 37.53 -9.85
CA ALA A 109 11.99 37.53 -8.66
C ALA A 109 10.93 38.63 -8.81
N LEU A 110 9.67 38.25 -8.94
CA LEU A 110 8.56 39.16 -9.21
C LEU A 110 7.49 39.10 -8.11
N THR A 111 6.86 40.24 -7.85
CA THR A 111 5.66 40.34 -7.00
C THR A 111 4.44 39.77 -7.73
N THR A 112 3.37 39.49 -6.99
CA THR A 112 2.12 39.03 -7.63
C THR A 112 1.51 40.09 -8.54
N GLU A 113 1.65 41.35 -8.17
CA GLU A 113 1.25 42.52 -8.95
C GLU A 113 2.02 42.53 -10.29
N GLU A 114 3.35 42.46 -10.26
CA GLU A 114 4.18 42.43 -11.47
C GLU A 114 3.89 41.20 -12.36
N ILE A 115 3.69 40.01 -11.77
CA ILE A 115 3.32 38.82 -12.55
C ILE A 115 1.96 39.07 -13.24
N THR A 116 0.98 39.63 -12.53
CA THR A 116 -0.36 39.89 -13.09
C THR A 116 -0.29 40.91 -14.23
N ASP A 117 0.45 42.00 -14.05
CA ASP A 117 0.62 43.03 -15.07
C ASP A 117 1.34 42.51 -16.32
N ARG A 118 2.35 41.66 -16.13
CA ARG A 118 3.08 41.02 -17.24
C ARG A 118 2.29 39.93 -17.94
N LEU A 119 1.44 39.19 -17.23
CA LEU A 119 0.50 38.27 -17.88
C LEU A 119 -0.40 39.02 -18.89
N LEU A 120 -0.86 40.23 -18.52
CA LEU A 120 -1.64 41.07 -19.41
C LEU A 120 -0.79 41.69 -20.54
N THR A 121 0.39 42.20 -20.22
CA THR A 121 1.22 42.98 -21.17
C THR A 121 1.96 42.08 -22.17
N ASP A 122 2.52 40.97 -21.71
CA ASP A 122 3.40 40.11 -22.51
C ASP A 122 2.62 39.00 -23.25
N TYR A 123 1.45 38.59 -22.70
CA TYR A 123 0.66 37.47 -23.23
C TYR A 123 -0.80 37.81 -23.52
N GLU A 124 -1.23 39.06 -23.33
CA GLU A 124 -2.63 39.49 -23.50
C GLU A 124 -3.62 38.67 -22.65
N ALA A 125 -3.13 38.10 -21.53
CA ALA A 125 -3.88 37.18 -20.70
C ALA A 125 -4.40 37.87 -19.43
N LEU A 126 -5.67 38.26 -19.44
CA LEU A 126 -6.31 38.95 -18.32
C LEU A 126 -6.68 37.96 -17.19
N PHE A 127 -6.00 38.07 -16.05
CA PHE A 127 -6.32 37.34 -14.84
C PHE A 127 -6.50 38.28 -13.65
N ASP A 128 -7.38 37.89 -12.73
CA ASP A 128 -7.48 38.55 -11.43
C ASP A 128 -6.24 38.26 -10.57
N ILE A 129 -5.75 39.29 -9.87
CA ILE A 129 -4.56 39.22 -9.03
C ILE A 129 -4.67 38.14 -7.94
N GLN A 130 -5.87 37.91 -7.39
CA GLN A 130 -6.07 36.90 -6.34
C GLN A 130 -5.96 35.48 -6.91
N THR A 131 -6.34 35.28 -8.17
CA THR A 131 -6.16 34.01 -8.88
C THR A 131 -4.67 33.72 -9.10
N VAL A 132 -3.91 34.70 -9.59
CA VAL A 132 -2.45 34.60 -9.75
C VAL A 132 -1.78 34.35 -8.39
N ARG A 133 -2.18 35.08 -7.35
CA ARG A 133 -1.67 34.92 -5.97
C ARG A 133 -1.89 33.51 -5.44
N ARG A 134 -3.09 32.96 -5.64
CA ARG A 134 -3.42 31.59 -5.20
C ARG A 134 -2.54 30.58 -5.93
N LYS A 135 -2.31 30.75 -7.23
CA LYS A 135 -1.45 29.87 -8.04
C LYS A 135 0.02 29.93 -7.60
N CYS A 136 0.57 31.12 -7.38
CA CYS A 136 1.94 31.29 -6.90
C CYS A 136 2.16 30.66 -5.52
N ASN A 137 1.24 30.87 -4.57
CA ASN A 137 1.34 30.23 -3.26
C ASN A 137 1.15 28.70 -3.34
N ALA A 138 0.32 28.21 -4.26
CA ALA A 138 0.21 26.77 -4.49
C ALA A 138 1.55 26.21 -4.99
N TYR A 139 2.19 26.86 -5.95
CA TYR A 139 3.50 26.43 -6.48
C TYR A 139 4.64 26.57 -5.49
N GLU A 140 4.60 27.53 -4.59
CA GLU A 140 5.55 27.57 -3.48
C GLU A 140 5.37 26.37 -2.54
N LYS A 141 4.12 26.04 -2.19
CA LYS A 141 3.85 24.86 -1.37
C LYS A 141 4.31 23.55 -2.03
N GLU A 142 4.19 23.45 -3.35
CA GLU A 142 4.67 22.29 -4.14
C GLU A 142 6.18 22.33 -4.42
N GLY A 143 6.89 23.39 -4.01
CA GLY A 143 8.34 23.55 -4.21
C GLY A 143 8.77 23.91 -5.64
N LEU A 144 7.84 24.35 -6.49
CA LEU A 144 8.14 24.85 -7.84
C LEU A 144 8.63 26.31 -7.82
N LEU A 145 8.14 27.10 -6.86
CA LEU A 145 8.54 28.49 -6.67
C LEU A 145 9.16 28.69 -5.29
N SER A 146 10.17 29.55 -5.23
CA SER A 146 10.68 30.12 -3.98
C SER A 146 9.94 31.40 -3.63
N LYS A 147 9.76 31.66 -2.33
CA LYS A 147 9.09 32.85 -1.81
C LYS A 147 10.00 33.63 -0.88
N GLN A 148 10.30 34.87 -1.24
CA GLN A 148 11.17 35.75 -0.46
C GLN A 148 10.43 37.02 -0.04
N LYS A 149 10.54 37.40 1.25
CA LYS A 149 10.04 38.70 1.72
C LYS A 149 11.13 39.77 1.54
N LYS A 150 10.82 40.83 0.81
CA LYS A 150 11.69 42.01 0.64
C LYS A 150 10.94 43.26 1.10
N GLY A 151 11.19 43.68 2.34
CA GLY A 151 10.45 44.77 2.98
C GLY A 151 8.97 44.39 3.18
N LYS A 152 8.05 45.19 2.62
CA LYS A 152 6.60 44.92 2.67
C LYS A 152 6.10 44.02 1.54
N SER A 153 6.94 43.74 0.54
CA SER A 153 6.56 42.98 -0.65
C SER A 153 7.01 41.52 -0.58
N VAL A 154 6.26 40.64 -1.23
CA VAL A 154 6.57 39.22 -1.38
C VAL A 154 6.93 38.98 -2.84
N LEU A 155 8.12 38.41 -3.06
CA LEU A 155 8.64 38.04 -4.37
C LEU A 155 8.57 36.53 -4.54
N PHE A 156 8.21 36.11 -5.75
CA PHE A 156 8.25 34.72 -6.19
C PHE A 156 9.31 34.58 -7.27
N SER A 157 10.07 33.49 -7.23
CA SER A 157 11.05 33.12 -8.26
C SER A 157 10.99 31.62 -8.53
N LEU A 158 11.40 31.20 -9.72
CA LEU A 158 11.44 29.79 -10.09
C LEU A 158 12.50 29.03 -9.28
N ASP A 159 12.18 27.83 -8.77
CA ASP A 159 13.15 26.94 -8.13
C ASP A 159 13.56 25.81 -9.08
N ASN A 160 14.76 25.92 -9.64
CA ASN A 160 15.35 24.91 -10.54
C ASN A 160 16.37 24.01 -9.85
N THR A 161 16.52 24.09 -8.53
CA THR A 161 17.58 23.40 -7.77
C THR A 161 17.55 21.89 -8.03
N LEU A 162 16.38 21.27 -7.95
CA LEU A 162 16.21 19.84 -8.17
C LEU A 162 16.52 19.45 -9.63
N SER A 163 16.00 20.21 -10.60
CA SER A 163 16.20 19.93 -12.03
C SER A 163 17.67 20.00 -12.42
N LEU A 164 18.38 21.04 -11.96
CA LEU A 164 19.82 21.19 -12.18
C LEU A 164 20.61 20.06 -11.50
N TRP A 165 20.24 19.72 -10.26
CA TRP A 165 20.88 18.61 -9.54
C TRP A 165 20.70 17.28 -10.29
N LEU A 166 19.49 16.96 -10.75
CA LEU A 166 19.20 15.74 -11.52
C LEU A 166 20.02 15.69 -12.81
N LYS A 167 20.04 16.77 -13.59
CA LYS A 167 20.81 16.86 -14.85
C LYS A 167 22.32 16.76 -14.63
N SER A 168 22.82 17.15 -13.46
CA SER A 168 24.25 17.05 -13.12
C SER A 168 24.74 15.62 -12.83
N LYS A 169 23.84 14.64 -12.72
CA LYS A 169 24.17 13.27 -12.30
C LYS A 169 23.93 12.29 -13.44
N GLU A 170 25.00 11.76 -14.02
CA GLU A 170 24.90 10.77 -15.11
C GLU A 170 24.16 9.49 -14.69
N ALA A 171 24.41 9.00 -13.48
CA ALA A 171 23.81 7.76 -12.95
C ALA A 171 22.34 7.91 -12.51
N ILE A 172 21.73 9.09 -12.67
CA ILE A 172 20.37 9.34 -12.17
C ILE A 172 19.32 8.50 -12.91
N ILE A 173 19.52 8.26 -14.20
CA ILE A 173 18.59 7.51 -15.04
C ILE A 173 18.47 6.07 -14.53
N ASP A 174 19.60 5.41 -14.27
CA ASP A 174 19.61 4.05 -13.72
C ASP A 174 19.05 3.99 -12.30
N ALA A 175 19.38 4.99 -11.47
CA ALA A 175 18.84 5.08 -10.12
C ALA A 175 17.30 5.22 -10.12
N LEU A 176 16.74 6.06 -11.00
CA LEU A 176 15.29 6.25 -11.16
C LEU A 176 14.62 5.02 -11.78
N ALA A 177 15.27 4.38 -12.76
CA ALA A 177 14.81 3.15 -13.38
C ALA A 177 14.73 2.00 -12.36
N PHE A 178 15.71 1.89 -11.45
CA PHE A 178 15.65 0.95 -10.34
C PHE A 178 14.59 1.35 -9.29
N TYR A 179 14.58 2.63 -8.89
CA TYR A 179 13.68 3.14 -7.85
C TYR A 179 12.20 2.96 -8.21
N GLN A 180 11.80 3.21 -9.46
CA GLN A 180 10.39 3.06 -9.84
C GLN A 180 9.87 1.63 -9.66
N MET A 181 10.76 0.63 -9.71
CA MET A 181 10.44 -0.79 -9.58
C MET A 181 10.60 -1.31 -8.15
N ALA A 182 11.62 -0.84 -7.42
CA ALA A 182 12.00 -1.37 -6.12
C ALA A 182 11.51 -0.52 -4.93
N GLY A 183 11.30 0.78 -5.14
CA GLY A 183 10.98 1.74 -4.09
C GLY A 183 9.49 1.78 -3.73
N CYS A 184 9.20 2.24 -2.51
CA CYS A 184 7.88 2.77 -2.18
C CYS A 184 7.63 4.06 -2.99
N LEU A 185 6.38 4.37 -3.32
CA LEU A 185 6.05 5.55 -4.13
C LEU A 185 6.83 5.57 -5.47
N GLY A 186 6.97 4.41 -6.12
CA GLY A 186 7.74 4.24 -7.36
C GLY A 186 7.28 5.16 -8.50
N ILE A 187 6.04 5.66 -8.42
CA ILE A 187 5.50 6.69 -9.32
C ILE A 187 6.41 7.92 -9.40
N ILE A 188 7.08 8.32 -8.30
CA ILE A 188 7.99 9.47 -8.29
C ILE A 188 9.17 9.22 -9.23
N GLY A 189 9.77 8.04 -9.16
CA GLY A 189 10.87 7.66 -10.05
C GLY A 189 10.43 7.60 -11.51
N ASN A 190 9.24 7.07 -11.76
CA ASN A 190 8.66 7.02 -13.10
C ASN A 190 8.36 8.42 -13.66
N GLU A 191 7.81 9.32 -12.86
CA GLU A 191 7.48 10.69 -13.28
C GLU A 191 8.74 11.50 -13.62
N ILE A 192 9.76 11.45 -12.75
CA ILE A 192 11.02 12.15 -13.00
C ILE A 192 11.71 11.59 -14.24
N LEU A 193 11.67 10.26 -14.43
CA LEU A 193 12.29 9.62 -15.59
C LEU A 193 11.62 10.05 -16.90
N GLU A 194 10.29 10.16 -16.93
CA GLU A 194 9.54 10.70 -18.08
C GLU A 194 9.87 12.17 -18.35
N GLN A 195 10.01 13.00 -17.29
CA GLN A 195 10.43 14.40 -17.43
C GLN A 195 11.86 14.57 -17.97
N LEU A 196 12.71 13.56 -17.76
CA LEU A 196 14.04 13.47 -18.35
C LEU A 196 14.03 12.79 -19.74
N GLU A 197 12.84 12.63 -20.33
CA GLU A 197 12.63 12.00 -21.66
C GLU A 197 13.25 10.61 -21.77
N SER A 198 13.28 9.87 -20.65
CA SER A 198 13.87 8.55 -20.54
C SER A 198 12.85 7.51 -20.08
N GLN A 199 13.23 6.25 -20.12
CA GLN A 199 12.40 5.13 -19.69
C GLN A 199 13.27 4.01 -19.15
N ASN A 200 12.69 3.16 -18.28
CA ASN A 200 13.39 2.00 -17.76
C ASN A 200 13.55 0.97 -18.87
N LYS A 201 14.80 0.58 -19.15
CA LYS A 201 15.14 -0.50 -20.08
C LYS A 201 15.95 -1.62 -19.42
N SER A 202 16.41 -1.38 -18.19
CA SER A 202 17.45 -2.17 -17.54
C SER A 202 16.88 -3.11 -16.47
N PHE A 203 15.82 -2.69 -15.77
CA PHE A 203 15.32 -3.40 -14.60
C PHE A 203 13.96 -4.03 -14.83
N ARG A 204 13.83 -5.30 -14.44
CA ARG A 204 12.57 -6.02 -14.33
C ARG A 204 12.55 -6.77 -13.01
N VAL A 205 11.37 -6.91 -12.42
CA VAL A 205 11.22 -7.54 -11.09
C VAL A 205 10.29 -8.73 -11.21
N LYS A 206 10.77 -9.91 -10.80
CA LYS A 206 10.01 -11.16 -10.89
C LYS A 206 8.68 -11.11 -10.12
N HIS A 207 8.68 -10.46 -8.96
CA HIS A 207 7.50 -10.31 -8.11
C HIS A 207 7.29 -8.82 -7.81
N SER A 208 6.54 -8.12 -8.67
CA SER A 208 6.18 -6.72 -8.44
C SER A 208 4.73 -6.58 -8.01
N PHE A 209 4.48 -5.73 -7.01
CA PHE A 209 3.15 -5.52 -6.43
C PHE A 209 2.56 -4.20 -6.92
N PHE A 210 2.25 -4.12 -8.20
CA PHE A 210 1.77 -2.89 -8.86
C PHE A 210 0.56 -2.22 -8.20
N VAL A 211 -0.30 -3.00 -7.55
CA VAL A 211 -1.47 -2.51 -6.78
C VAL A 211 -1.08 -1.53 -5.67
N HIS A 212 0.17 -1.53 -5.22
CA HIS A 212 0.75 -0.54 -4.31
C HIS A 212 0.50 0.90 -4.73
N THR A 213 0.53 1.19 -6.03
CA THR A 213 0.24 2.54 -6.55
C THR A 213 -1.15 3.02 -6.19
N LEU A 214 -2.13 2.11 -6.05
CA LEU A 214 -3.47 2.49 -5.61
C LEU A 214 -3.48 2.90 -4.13
N GLU A 215 -2.48 2.50 -3.34
CA GLU A 215 -2.36 2.82 -1.91
C GLU A 215 -1.43 3.99 -1.63
N ASP A 216 -0.68 4.46 -2.62
CA ASP A 216 0.41 5.43 -2.43
C ASP A 216 -0.06 6.78 -1.85
N GLU A 217 -1.34 7.15 -2.02
CA GLU A 217 -1.91 8.41 -1.50
C GLU A 217 -2.10 8.32 0.00
N ILE A 218 -2.70 7.20 0.42
CA ILE A 218 -2.88 6.85 1.83
C ILE A 218 -1.53 6.69 2.49
N LEU A 219 -0.60 6.01 1.80
CA LEU A 219 0.77 5.84 2.25
C LEU A 219 1.45 7.19 2.51
N LEU A 220 1.36 8.12 1.56
CA LEU A 220 1.97 9.45 1.68
C LEU A 220 1.41 10.21 2.89
N THR A 221 0.08 10.25 3.05
CA THR A 221 -0.57 10.92 4.20
C THR A 221 -0.16 10.28 5.53
N LEU A 222 -0.05 8.95 5.58
CA LEU A 222 0.41 8.25 6.78
C LEU A 222 1.88 8.54 7.10
N LEU A 223 2.75 8.60 6.09
CA LEU A 223 4.15 8.96 6.26
C LEU A 223 4.31 10.40 6.78
N ASP A 224 3.52 11.36 6.27
CA ASP A 224 3.48 12.72 6.81
C ASP A 224 3.04 12.72 8.29
N GLY A 225 1.96 12.01 8.61
CA GLY A 225 1.47 11.85 9.98
C GLY A 225 2.51 11.24 10.92
N MET A 226 3.25 10.23 10.46
CA MET A 226 4.36 9.63 11.22
C MET A 226 5.52 10.60 11.41
N ASN A 227 5.94 11.28 10.35
CA ASN A 227 7.06 12.23 10.38
C ASN A 227 6.78 13.40 11.35
N ARG A 228 5.52 13.87 11.36
CA ARG A 228 5.04 14.94 12.23
C ARG A 228 4.54 14.44 13.60
N LYS A 229 4.59 13.13 13.85
CA LYS A 229 4.19 12.46 15.09
C LYS A 229 2.73 12.77 15.50
N LEU A 230 1.82 12.75 14.54
CA LEU A 230 0.41 13.09 14.71
C LEU A 230 -0.43 11.85 15.02
N THR A 231 -1.57 12.08 15.67
CA THR A 231 -2.68 11.12 15.67
C THR A 231 -3.39 11.17 14.32
N VAL A 232 -3.93 10.03 13.86
CA VAL A 232 -4.71 9.97 12.62
C VAL A 232 -6.08 9.34 12.84
N ASN A 233 -7.08 9.84 12.14
CA ASN A 233 -8.36 9.17 11.95
C ASN A 233 -8.37 8.45 10.61
N LEU A 234 -8.69 7.16 10.64
CA LEU A 234 -8.81 6.31 9.47
C LEU A 234 -10.28 6.08 9.16
N THR A 235 -10.67 6.30 7.91
CA THR A 235 -11.96 5.84 7.39
C THR A 235 -11.74 4.53 6.65
N ILE A 236 -12.33 3.44 7.15
CA ILE A 236 -12.08 2.07 6.70
C ILE A 236 -13.39 1.48 6.15
N LYS A 237 -13.34 0.93 4.93
CA LYS A 237 -14.48 0.19 4.35
C LYS A 237 -14.29 -1.30 4.58
N SER A 238 -15.23 -1.93 5.29
CA SER A 238 -15.22 -3.39 5.49
C SER A 238 -15.41 -4.11 4.17
N SER A 239 -14.51 -5.03 3.84
CA SER A 239 -14.65 -5.91 2.67
C SER A 239 -15.79 -6.93 2.81
N LYS A 240 -16.21 -7.23 4.05
CA LYS A 240 -17.21 -8.26 4.35
C LYS A 240 -18.65 -7.74 4.29
N ASN A 241 -18.88 -6.48 4.65
CA ASN A 241 -20.22 -5.93 4.87
C ASN A 241 -20.46 -4.62 4.12
N GLY A 242 -19.43 -4.03 3.51
CA GLY A 242 -19.51 -2.71 2.86
C GLY A 242 -19.63 -1.53 3.83
N LEU A 243 -19.85 -1.78 5.12
CA LEU A 243 -19.95 -0.77 6.17
C LEU A 243 -18.65 0.03 6.32
N GLU A 244 -18.79 1.34 6.39
CA GLU A 244 -17.71 2.25 6.74
C GLU A 244 -17.60 2.34 8.27
N SER A 245 -16.37 2.28 8.75
CA SER A 245 -16.03 2.44 10.17
C SER A 245 -14.87 3.40 10.30
N THR A 246 -14.83 4.12 11.40
CA THR A 246 -13.72 5.02 11.73
C THR A 246 -12.86 4.42 12.83
N ALA A 247 -11.55 4.61 12.72
CA ALA A 247 -10.59 4.21 13.75
C ALA A 247 -9.61 5.36 13.99
N SER A 248 -9.50 5.79 15.26
CA SER A 248 -8.49 6.77 15.67
C SER A 248 -7.27 6.03 16.22
N CYS A 249 -6.07 6.35 15.73
CA CYS A 249 -4.85 5.71 16.16
C CYS A 249 -3.62 6.60 15.97
N ILE A 250 -2.54 6.27 16.68
CA ILE A 250 -1.21 6.86 16.46
C ILE A 250 -0.46 5.95 15.48
N PRO A 251 -0.16 6.40 14.25
CA PRO A 251 0.50 5.58 13.24
C PRO A 251 1.99 5.46 13.56
N LEU A 252 2.51 4.24 13.68
CA LEU A 252 3.89 4.01 14.14
C LEU A 252 4.79 3.41 13.08
N GLN A 253 4.28 2.45 12.30
CA GLN A 253 5.09 1.76 11.29
C GLN A 253 4.23 1.16 10.19
N LEU A 254 4.83 0.99 9.02
CA LEU A 254 4.24 0.26 7.91
C LEU A 254 4.91 -1.11 7.78
N PHE A 255 4.09 -2.15 7.70
CA PHE A 255 4.54 -3.51 7.45
C PHE A 255 4.16 -3.92 6.03
N ILE A 256 5.13 -4.49 5.31
CA ILE A 256 4.93 -4.99 3.95
C ILE A 256 5.21 -6.48 3.95
N SER A 257 4.22 -7.29 3.55
CA SER A 257 4.39 -8.73 3.41
C SER A 257 5.32 -9.04 2.25
N SER A 258 6.46 -9.69 2.52
CA SER A 258 7.39 -10.14 1.47
C SER A 258 6.78 -11.20 0.53
N ARG A 259 5.78 -11.95 1.01
CA ARG A 259 5.10 -13.01 0.22
C ARG A 259 3.97 -12.46 -0.65
N SER A 260 3.13 -11.59 -0.10
CA SER A 260 1.88 -11.16 -0.76
C SER A 260 1.90 -9.70 -1.22
N GLY A 261 2.93 -8.94 -0.83
CA GLY A 261 3.01 -7.51 -1.05
C GLY A 261 2.05 -6.69 -0.20
N ARG A 262 1.08 -7.30 0.48
CA ARG A 262 0.07 -6.58 1.28
C ARG A 262 0.73 -5.63 2.27
N ARG A 263 0.30 -4.37 2.27
CA ARG A 263 0.77 -3.32 3.17
C ARG A 263 -0.20 -3.14 4.34
N PHE A 264 0.36 -2.95 5.53
CA PHE A 264 -0.38 -2.73 6.76
C PHE A 264 0.17 -1.53 7.52
N LEU A 265 -0.71 -0.71 8.05
CA LEU A 265 -0.39 0.30 9.04
C LEU A 265 -0.47 -0.33 10.43
N CYS A 266 0.65 -0.38 11.14
CA CYS A 266 0.66 -0.63 12.57
C CYS A 266 0.44 0.69 13.30
N GLY A 267 -0.73 0.82 13.92
CA GLY A 267 -1.10 1.97 14.75
C GLY A 267 -1.44 1.56 16.17
N TYR A 268 -1.22 2.45 17.13
CA TYR A 268 -1.69 2.25 18.49
C TYR A 268 -3.08 2.87 18.67
N VAL A 269 -4.05 2.07 19.08
CA VAL A 269 -5.43 2.49 19.30
C VAL A 269 -5.64 2.71 20.80
N GLU A 270 -5.79 3.98 21.19
CA GLU A 270 -5.89 4.39 22.60
C GLU A 270 -7.09 3.73 23.30
N ARG A 271 -8.24 3.68 22.64
CA ARG A 271 -9.47 3.08 23.19
C ARG A 271 -9.29 1.63 23.64
N SER A 272 -8.53 0.83 22.88
CA SER A 272 -8.25 -0.57 23.21
C SER A 272 -6.92 -0.76 23.92
N LYS A 273 -6.10 0.29 24.05
CA LYS A 273 -4.73 0.26 24.57
C LYS A 273 -3.87 -0.82 23.93
N ARG A 274 -3.97 -0.96 22.60
CA ARG A 274 -3.37 -2.05 21.82
C ARG A 274 -2.81 -1.55 20.51
N PHE A 275 -1.74 -2.22 20.05
CA PHE A 275 -1.30 -2.12 18.67
C PHE A 275 -2.28 -2.88 17.77
N THR A 276 -2.65 -2.26 16.67
CA THR A 276 -3.59 -2.81 15.69
C THR A 276 -3.05 -2.57 14.30
N CYS A 277 -3.10 -3.60 13.47
CA CYS A 277 -2.68 -3.52 12.08
C CYS A 277 -3.88 -3.34 11.15
N PHE A 278 -3.89 -2.23 10.41
CA PHE A 278 -4.91 -1.89 9.43
C PHE A 278 -4.38 -2.13 8.03
N ARG A 279 -5.11 -2.84 7.17
CA ARG A 279 -4.68 -3.07 5.79
C ARG A 279 -4.84 -1.78 4.97
N LEU A 280 -3.81 -1.37 4.23
CA LEU A 280 -3.85 -0.12 3.45
C LEU A 280 -4.92 -0.14 2.34
N ASP A 281 -5.19 -1.30 1.74
CA ASP A 281 -6.25 -1.46 0.72
C ASP A 281 -7.67 -1.26 1.26
N THR A 282 -7.85 -1.31 2.59
CA THR A 282 -9.15 -1.07 3.24
C THR A 282 -9.35 0.37 3.69
N ILE A 283 -8.27 1.15 3.80
CA ILE A 283 -8.31 2.56 4.19
C ILE A 283 -8.73 3.40 2.98
N LYS A 284 -9.76 4.22 3.17
CA LYS A 284 -10.31 5.13 2.16
C LYS A 284 -9.81 6.55 2.34
N HIS A 285 -9.68 6.98 3.58
CA HIS A 285 -9.23 8.33 3.92
C HIS A 285 -8.43 8.32 5.22
N VAL A 286 -7.55 9.30 5.35
CA VAL A 286 -6.71 9.53 6.52
C VAL A 286 -6.74 11.02 6.82
N ASP A 287 -7.22 11.36 8.01
CA ASP A 287 -7.19 12.73 8.53
C ASP A 287 -6.09 12.82 9.59
N CYS A 288 -5.09 13.67 9.35
CA CYS A 288 -4.08 14.00 10.34
C CYS A 288 -4.66 14.97 11.37
N LEU A 289 -4.52 14.62 12.65
CA LEU A 289 -5.02 15.39 13.78
C LEU A 289 -3.86 16.04 14.55
N GLU A 290 -4.04 16.18 15.86
CA GLU A 290 -3.08 16.78 16.77
C GLU A 290 -1.83 15.90 16.98
N PRO A 291 -0.68 16.52 17.33
CA PRO A 291 0.51 15.80 17.77
C PRO A 291 0.21 14.84 18.93
N ALA A 292 0.84 13.66 18.91
CA ALA A 292 0.74 12.65 19.95
C ALA A 292 1.97 12.73 20.88
N PRO A 293 1.83 13.25 22.13
CA PRO A 293 2.95 13.38 23.06
C PRO A 293 3.65 12.03 23.37
N GLU A 294 2.89 10.95 23.43
CA GLU A 294 3.33 9.59 23.77
C GLU A 294 3.97 8.82 22.60
N TYR A 295 4.12 9.45 21.42
CA TYR A 295 4.57 8.79 20.19
C TYR A 295 5.88 8.00 20.37
N GLU A 296 6.89 8.63 20.98
CA GLU A 296 8.22 8.01 21.15
C GLU A 296 8.19 6.81 22.10
N ASP A 297 7.39 6.89 23.16
CA ASP A 297 7.25 5.80 24.12
C ASP A 297 6.49 4.63 23.51
N LEU A 298 5.45 4.90 22.72
CA LEU A 298 4.73 3.88 21.96
C LEU A 298 5.61 3.22 20.90
N LYS A 299 6.46 3.99 20.22
CA LYS A 299 7.43 3.45 19.27
C LYS A 299 8.44 2.51 19.95
N LYS A 300 8.97 2.88 21.13
CA LYS A 300 9.83 1.99 21.92
C LYS A 300 9.10 0.72 22.37
N LYS A 301 7.83 0.83 22.78
CA LYS A 301 7.00 -0.33 23.12
C LYS A 301 6.78 -1.25 21.91
N LEU A 302 6.54 -0.68 20.73
CA LEU A 302 6.41 -1.43 19.49
C LEU A 302 7.68 -2.24 19.22
N GLU A 303 8.86 -1.59 19.27
CA GLU A 303 10.15 -2.27 19.04
C GLU A 303 10.39 -3.45 19.99
N ARG A 304 10.06 -3.29 21.28
CA ARG A 304 10.15 -4.39 22.26
C ARG A 304 9.22 -5.55 21.93
N ASN A 305 8.02 -5.25 21.43
CA ASN A 305 7.00 -6.25 21.12
C ASN A 305 7.28 -7.03 19.83
N ARG A 306 8.23 -6.58 18.99
CA ARG A 306 8.49 -7.20 17.68
C ARG A 306 8.89 -8.67 17.75
N CYS A 307 9.60 -9.10 18.80
CA CYS A 307 10.04 -10.49 18.96
C CYS A 307 8.86 -11.47 19.11
N LEU A 308 7.72 -11.01 19.60
CA LEU A 308 6.50 -11.81 19.80
C LEU A 308 5.58 -11.82 18.57
N LEU A 309 5.94 -11.10 17.48
CA LEU A 309 5.17 -11.11 16.25
C LEU A 309 5.56 -12.29 15.36
N TRP A 310 4.59 -13.10 14.97
CA TRP A 310 4.78 -14.07 13.91
C TRP A 310 4.55 -13.45 12.51
N GLY A 311 3.51 -12.64 12.35
CA GLY A 311 3.20 -11.91 11.13
C GLY A 311 3.03 -10.42 11.42
N VAL A 312 1.77 -9.95 11.41
CA VAL A 312 1.40 -8.56 11.66
C VAL A 312 0.33 -8.44 12.76
N SER A 313 -0.13 -9.55 13.33
CA SER A 313 -1.19 -9.55 14.34
C SER A 313 -0.62 -9.40 15.74
N PHE A 314 -1.20 -8.47 16.50
CA PHE A 314 -0.90 -8.24 17.93
C PHE A 314 -1.97 -8.83 18.85
N GLN A 315 -2.93 -9.57 18.30
CA GLN A 315 -4.04 -10.10 19.06
C GLN A 315 -4.59 -11.38 18.43
N GLY A 316 -4.56 -12.47 19.19
CA GLY A 316 -5.32 -13.67 18.92
C GLY A 316 -6.83 -13.51 19.09
N THR A 317 -7.59 -14.51 18.66
CA THR A 317 -9.06 -14.54 18.84
C THR A 317 -9.45 -14.56 20.32
N GLU A 318 -8.61 -15.19 21.13
CA GLU A 318 -8.79 -15.26 22.57
C GLU A 318 -8.18 -14.02 23.21
N ARG A 319 -8.77 -13.51 24.30
CA ARG A 319 -8.34 -12.23 24.91
C ARG A 319 -7.03 -12.32 25.68
N HIS A 320 -6.22 -13.35 25.41
CA HIS A 320 -4.90 -13.52 26.00
C HIS A 320 -3.97 -12.41 25.51
N HIS A 321 -3.00 -12.05 26.35
CA HIS A 321 -1.97 -11.08 25.97
C HIS A 321 -0.87 -11.73 25.12
N GLN A 322 -0.65 -13.02 25.33
CA GLN A 322 0.34 -13.84 24.66
C GLN A 322 -0.16 -15.27 24.67
N ASP A 323 0.06 -15.97 23.57
CA ASP A 323 -0.22 -17.39 23.44
C ASP A 323 1.07 -18.18 23.23
N THR A 324 1.10 -19.39 23.77
CA THR A 324 2.21 -20.33 23.61
C THR A 324 1.75 -21.48 22.73
N LEU A 325 2.48 -21.72 21.64
CA LEU A 325 2.28 -22.88 20.77
C LEU A 325 3.43 -23.86 20.96
N THR A 326 3.07 -25.11 21.25
CA THR A 326 3.99 -26.24 21.37
C THR A 326 3.63 -27.29 20.32
N MET A 327 4.61 -27.63 19.49
CA MET A 327 4.49 -28.62 18.43
C MET A 327 5.51 -29.73 18.68
N VAL A 328 5.04 -30.97 18.79
CA VAL A 328 5.88 -32.16 18.93
C VAL A 328 5.91 -32.90 17.60
N LEU A 329 7.12 -33.22 17.13
CA LEU A 329 7.40 -33.80 15.83
C LEU A 329 8.15 -35.12 15.96
N HIS A 330 7.81 -36.07 15.11
CA HIS A 330 8.66 -37.22 14.79
C HIS A 330 9.63 -36.85 13.67
N ILE A 331 10.93 -37.04 13.89
CA ILE A 331 12.01 -36.75 12.95
C ILE A 331 13.01 -37.91 13.02
N GLU A 332 13.17 -38.66 11.94
CA GLU A 332 14.07 -39.81 11.93
C GLU A 332 15.55 -39.41 12.00
N GLU A 333 16.26 -39.92 13.00
CA GLU A 333 17.69 -39.66 13.16
C GLU A 333 18.53 -40.82 12.59
N PRO A 334 19.59 -40.55 11.81
CA PRO A 334 20.14 -39.23 11.46
C PRO A 334 19.57 -38.61 10.17
N GLY A 335 18.74 -39.35 9.42
CA GLY A 335 18.36 -39.01 8.04
C GLY A 335 17.59 -37.70 7.85
N GLU A 336 16.82 -37.27 8.85
CA GLU A 336 15.93 -36.11 8.78
C GLU A 336 16.37 -34.91 9.63
N LEU A 337 17.63 -34.86 10.09
CA LEU A 337 18.11 -33.74 10.92
C LEU A 337 18.00 -32.37 10.24
N TYR A 338 17.94 -32.32 8.90
CA TYR A 338 17.67 -31.07 8.16
C TYR A 338 16.32 -30.42 8.51
N ILE A 339 15.35 -31.20 9.03
CA ILE A 339 14.07 -30.69 9.53
C ILE A 339 14.26 -29.91 10.83
N VAL A 340 15.18 -30.35 11.70
CA VAL A 340 15.54 -29.62 12.93
C VAL A 340 16.19 -28.28 12.57
N ASP A 341 17.08 -28.27 11.58
CA ASP A 341 17.71 -27.03 11.09
C ASP A 341 16.67 -26.10 10.47
N ARG A 342 15.70 -26.66 9.75
CA ARG A 342 14.55 -25.92 9.22
C ARG A 342 13.71 -25.28 10.33
N LEU A 343 13.42 -26.00 11.41
CA LEU A 343 12.70 -25.45 12.58
C LEU A 343 13.45 -24.28 13.21
N LYS A 344 14.77 -24.39 13.39
CA LYS A 344 15.59 -23.31 13.96
C LYS A 344 15.64 -22.09 13.05
N ARG A 345 15.77 -22.30 11.73
CA ARG A 345 15.87 -21.22 10.73
C ARG A 345 14.55 -20.50 10.49
N GLU A 346 13.45 -21.25 10.35
CA GLU A 346 12.13 -20.71 9.97
C GLU A 346 11.22 -20.44 11.17
N GLY A 347 11.49 -21.06 12.33
CA GLY A 347 10.74 -20.91 13.57
C GLY A 347 10.94 -19.58 14.30
N LYS A 348 11.62 -18.61 13.66
CA LYS A 348 11.73 -17.20 14.07
C LYS A 348 12.20 -16.97 15.52
N GLU A 349 13.13 -17.76 16.06
CA GLU A 349 13.57 -17.76 17.48
C GLU A 349 12.71 -18.60 18.46
N GLY A 350 11.85 -19.50 17.96
CA GLY A 350 11.25 -20.52 18.82
C GLY A 350 12.27 -21.53 19.36
N ALA A 351 12.04 -22.04 20.55
CA ALA A 351 12.89 -23.05 21.19
C ALA A 351 12.69 -24.42 20.53
N VAL A 352 13.79 -25.03 20.10
CA VAL A 352 13.80 -26.39 19.51
C VAL A 352 14.60 -27.31 20.42
N THR A 353 13.93 -28.26 21.06
CA THR A 353 14.53 -29.18 22.03
C THR A 353 14.30 -30.64 21.62
N ARG A 354 15.31 -31.48 21.83
CA ARG A 354 15.17 -32.93 21.70
C ARG A 354 14.57 -33.47 22.98
N ILE A 355 13.43 -34.16 22.89
CA ILE A 355 12.72 -34.72 24.05
C ILE A 355 12.72 -36.25 24.08
N GLY A 356 13.19 -36.91 23.01
CA GLY A 356 13.33 -38.35 22.93
C GLY A 356 14.12 -38.81 21.70
N LYS A 357 14.17 -40.13 21.48
CA LYS A 357 14.69 -40.69 20.21
C LYS A 357 13.71 -40.36 19.08
N ASN A 358 14.18 -39.72 18.02
CA ASN A 358 13.37 -39.27 16.89
C ASN A 358 12.23 -38.30 17.28
N THR A 359 12.26 -37.70 18.47
CA THR A 359 11.17 -36.85 18.97
C THR A 359 11.71 -35.49 19.37
N TRP A 360 11.19 -34.47 18.70
CA TRP A 360 11.60 -33.08 18.87
C TRP A 360 10.40 -32.20 19.21
N GLN A 361 10.64 -31.22 20.08
CA GLN A 361 9.66 -30.22 20.47
C GLN A 361 10.09 -28.86 19.93
N TYR A 362 9.16 -28.18 19.28
CA TYR A 362 9.24 -26.76 18.99
C TYR A 362 8.26 -26.02 19.89
N GLN A 363 8.70 -24.95 20.54
CA GLN A 363 7.86 -24.11 21.39
C GLN A 363 8.13 -22.64 21.14
N ARG A 364 7.07 -21.84 21.05
CA ARG A 364 7.17 -20.39 20.89
C ARG A 364 6.00 -19.66 21.54
N ASP A 365 6.32 -18.49 22.07
CA ASP A 365 5.37 -17.47 22.48
C ASP A 365 5.09 -16.44 21.37
N SER A 366 3.83 -16.07 21.17
CA SER A 366 3.43 -15.08 20.16
C SER A 366 2.14 -14.35 20.55
N PHE A 367 1.93 -13.15 20.00
CA PHE A 367 0.68 -12.42 20.20
C PHE A 367 -0.53 -13.08 19.54
N ASP A 368 -0.30 -13.78 18.43
CA ASP A 368 -1.34 -14.50 17.69
C ASP A 368 -0.77 -15.77 17.05
N CYS A 369 -0.94 -16.90 17.73
CA CYS A 369 -0.49 -18.20 17.22
C CYS A 369 -1.26 -18.66 15.96
N ASN A 370 -2.42 -18.07 15.63
CA ASN A 370 -3.14 -18.41 14.40
C ASN A 370 -2.32 -18.05 13.15
N GLU A 371 -1.49 -17.01 13.19
CA GLU A 371 -0.60 -16.65 12.08
C GLU A 371 0.47 -17.73 11.80
N MET A 372 0.75 -18.60 12.78
CA MET A 372 1.73 -19.69 12.67
C MET A 372 1.20 -20.89 11.89
N LEU A 373 -0.13 -21.09 11.84
CA LEU A 373 -0.75 -22.29 11.28
C LEU A 373 -0.30 -22.63 9.85
N PRO A 374 -0.17 -21.69 8.89
CA PRO A 374 0.32 -22.01 7.56
C PRO A 374 1.73 -22.61 7.55
N TRP A 375 2.61 -22.19 8.48
CA TRP A 375 3.95 -22.76 8.62
C TRP A 375 3.91 -24.11 9.33
N VAL A 376 3.13 -24.23 10.41
CA VAL A 376 2.92 -25.51 11.14
C VAL A 376 2.44 -26.60 10.18
N ARG A 377 1.46 -26.31 9.33
CA ARG A 377 0.93 -27.28 8.34
C ARG A 377 1.96 -27.79 7.33
N THR A 378 3.11 -27.13 7.18
CA THR A 378 4.19 -27.65 6.32
C THR A 378 4.95 -28.83 6.93
N PHE A 379 4.65 -29.18 8.18
CA PHE A 379 5.18 -30.35 8.87
C PHE A 379 4.12 -31.46 9.07
N THR A 380 2.93 -31.31 8.45
CA THR A 380 1.90 -32.36 8.47
C THR A 380 2.50 -33.71 8.02
N GLY A 381 2.10 -34.79 8.69
CA GLY A 381 2.69 -36.13 8.56
C GLY A 381 3.84 -36.40 9.54
N ARG A 382 4.44 -35.36 10.15
CA ARG A 382 5.44 -35.52 11.23
C ARG A 382 4.96 -35.04 12.59
N ILE A 383 3.87 -34.27 12.61
CA ILE A 383 3.31 -33.71 13.85
C ILE A 383 2.67 -34.84 14.66
N LEU A 384 3.26 -35.16 15.81
CA LEU A 384 2.71 -36.09 16.78
C LEU A 384 1.64 -35.42 17.66
N SER A 385 1.86 -34.15 18.00
CA SER A 385 0.85 -33.34 18.67
C SER A 385 1.10 -31.85 18.49
N LEU A 386 0.01 -31.10 18.45
CA LEU A 386 0.00 -29.65 18.52
C LEU A 386 -0.85 -29.22 19.73
N LYS A 387 -0.27 -28.36 20.57
CA LYS A 387 -0.95 -27.75 21.72
C LYS A 387 -0.78 -26.24 21.66
N CYS A 388 -1.85 -25.52 21.95
CA CYS A 388 -1.83 -24.07 22.05
C CYS A 388 -2.60 -23.61 23.29
N THR A 389 -2.14 -22.53 23.91
CA THR A 389 -2.92 -21.84 24.96
C THR A 389 -4.22 -21.28 24.39
N ALA A 390 -4.20 -20.78 23.15
CA ALA A 390 -5.40 -20.46 22.39
C ALA A 390 -6.01 -21.73 21.78
N LYS A 391 -7.06 -22.24 22.41
CA LYS A 391 -7.74 -23.47 21.99
C LYS A 391 -8.40 -23.35 20.63
N SER A 392 -8.80 -22.15 20.20
CA SER A 392 -9.30 -21.92 18.85
C SER A 392 -8.27 -22.30 17.77
N VAL A 393 -6.98 -22.05 18.01
CA VAL A 393 -5.88 -22.36 17.08
C VAL A 393 -5.65 -23.86 17.00
N GLU A 394 -5.66 -24.52 18.15
CA GLU A 394 -5.53 -25.98 18.26
C GLU A 394 -6.69 -26.69 17.55
N ASN A 395 -7.93 -26.31 17.89
CA ASN A 395 -9.14 -26.88 17.30
C ASN A 395 -9.17 -26.67 15.79
N ARG A 396 -8.81 -25.47 15.31
CA ARG A 396 -8.77 -25.17 13.88
C ARG A 396 -7.80 -26.09 13.14
N PHE A 397 -6.61 -26.32 13.69
CA PHE A 397 -5.62 -27.20 13.07
C PHE A 397 -6.16 -28.63 12.91
N TYR A 398 -6.73 -29.21 13.97
CA TYR A 398 -7.27 -30.58 13.90
C TYR A 398 -8.53 -30.66 13.02
N GLN A 399 -9.41 -29.67 13.05
CA GLN A 399 -10.57 -29.60 12.14
C GLN A 399 -10.15 -29.54 10.66
N ASP A 400 -9.08 -28.80 10.35
CA ASP A 400 -8.54 -28.75 8.99
C ASP A 400 -8.00 -30.13 8.55
N LEU A 401 -7.38 -30.89 9.47
CA LEU A 401 -6.91 -32.26 9.21
C LEU A 401 -8.07 -33.25 9.02
N GLU A 402 -9.09 -33.19 9.87
CA GLU A 402 -10.30 -34.01 9.71
C GLU A 402 -10.98 -33.73 8.37
N SER A 403 -11.11 -32.45 8.01
CA SER A 403 -11.67 -32.05 6.72
C SER A 403 -10.84 -32.59 5.55
N MET A 404 -9.51 -32.57 5.66
CA MET A 404 -8.63 -33.17 4.67
C MET A 404 -8.83 -34.69 4.60
N TYR A 405 -8.87 -35.41 5.71
CA TYR A 405 -9.08 -36.86 5.72
C TYR A 405 -10.41 -37.26 5.08
N GLN A 406 -11.48 -36.50 5.35
CA GLN A 406 -12.78 -36.68 4.70
C GLN A 406 -12.70 -36.49 3.17
N MET A 407 -11.96 -35.48 2.69
CA MET A 407 -11.77 -35.26 1.24
C MET A 407 -11.06 -36.44 0.56
N TYR A 408 -10.13 -37.10 1.27
CA TYR A 408 -9.41 -38.28 0.78
C TYR A 408 -10.10 -39.61 1.12
N GLN A 409 -11.31 -39.59 1.70
CA GLN A 409 -12.07 -40.78 2.10
C GLN A 409 -11.29 -41.73 3.03
N ILE A 410 -10.44 -41.15 3.88
CA ILE A 410 -9.71 -41.91 4.90
C ILE A 410 -10.67 -42.05 6.09
N GLU A 411 -11.36 -43.19 6.19
CA GLU A 411 -12.23 -43.52 7.33
C GLU A 411 -11.40 -44.03 8.52
N GLY A 412 -11.45 -43.32 9.64
CA GLY A 412 -10.90 -43.79 10.93
C GLY A 412 -10.79 -42.68 11.98
N GLU A 413 -11.16 -42.99 13.23
CA GLU A 413 -10.96 -42.13 14.40
C GLU A 413 -9.49 -41.67 14.48
N ALA A 414 -9.24 -40.42 14.10
CA ALA A 414 -7.90 -39.87 13.98
C ALA A 414 -7.31 -39.53 15.35
N ASN A 415 -6.84 -40.56 16.07
CA ASN A 415 -5.81 -40.37 17.10
C ASN A 415 -4.47 -40.09 16.42
N GLY A 416 -4.32 -38.90 15.81
CA GLY A 416 -3.05 -38.18 15.58
C GLY A 416 -1.84 -38.92 15.01
N THR A 417 -1.99 -40.13 14.49
CA THR A 417 -0.88 -40.99 14.10
C THR A 417 -1.39 -41.97 13.04
N ILE A 418 -1.31 -41.56 11.78
CA ILE A 418 -1.26 -42.51 10.67
C ILE A 418 0.10 -42.27 10.03
N PHE A 419 0.93 -43.30 10.09
CA PHE A 419 2.33 -43.34 9.64
C PHE A 419 2.45 -43.08 8.13
#